data_AF-A0A7K9LUG5-F1
#
_entry.id   AF-A0A7K9LUG5-F1
#
_cell.length_a   1.000
_cell.length_b   1.000
_cell.length_c   1.000
_cell.angle_alpha   90.00
_cell.angle_beta   90.00
_cell.angle_gamma   90.00
#
_symmetry.space_group_name_H-M   'P 1'
#
loop_
_entity.id
_entity.type
_entity.pdbx_description
1 polymer ?
#
loop_
_entity_poly.entity_id
_entity_poly.type
_entity_poly.pdbx_seq_one_letter_code
_entity_poly.pdbx_strand_id
1 'polypeptide(L)'
;EEEFPDLSQHNNHMAKVLTPALYQRLRDKETPSGFTLDDVIQTGVDNPVWAWPCTDPLPPAALNSLEGEFKGRYYPLKAMTEQEQQQLIDDHFLFDKPVSPLLLASGMARDWPDARGIWHNDNKTFLVWVNEEDHLRVISMEKGGNMKEVFRRFCVGLKKVGQSPGETGGRSGMWGALSPWRTWGMWEIWGAWRVSGTWRCGVDTAAVGAVFDISNADRLGFSEVEQVQMVVDGVKLMVEMEKKLEQNQSIDDMIPAQK
;
A
#
# COMPACT_ATOMS: atom_id res chain seq x y z
N GLU A 1 -3.49 1.55 -35.46
CA GLU A 1 -2.18 2.07 -35.03
C GLU A 1 -2.28 3.50 -34.53
N GLU A 2 -3.15 4.35 -35.07
CA GLU A 2 -3.26 5.77 -34.70
C GLU A 2 -3.59 6.07 -33.23
N GLU A 3 -4.20 5.14 -32.49
CA GLU A 3 -4.54 5.30 -31.05
C GLU A 3 -3.59 4.55 -30.09
N PHE A 4 -2.58 3.85 -30.60
CA PHE A 4 -1.62 3.19 -29.70
C PHE A 4 -0.74 4.25 -29.00
N PRO A 5 -0.60 4.22 -27.66
CA PRO A 5 0.17 5.24 -26.94
C PRO A 5 1.67 5.17 -27.26
N ASP A 6 2.33 6.33 -27.36
CA ASP A 6 3.79 6.38 -27.43
C ASP A 6 4.38 6.13 -26.05
N LEU A 7 5.00 4.96 -25.90
CA LEU A 7 5.61 4.49 -24.66
C LEU A 7 7.15 4.49 -24.71
N SER A 8 7.75 5.16 -25.70
CA SER A 8 9.20 5.12 -25.96
C SER A 8 10.07 5.65 -24.81
N GLN A 9 9.51 6.51 -23.95
CA GLN A 9 10.19 7.09 -22.78
C GLN A 9 9.70 6.52 -21.44
N HIS A 10 8.86 5.47 -21.45
CA HIS A 10 8.24 4.94 -20.24
C HIS A 10 9.03 3.76 -19.66
N ASN A 11 9.51 3.89 -18.43
CA ASN A 11 10.20 2.79 -17.74
C ASN A 11 9.23 2.02 -16.84
N ASN A 12 8.24 1.42 -17.49
CA ASN A 12 7.00 1.06 -16.84
C ASN A 12 6.53 -0.38 -17.26
N HIS A 13 5.89 -1.21 -16.41
CA HIS A 13 5.55 -2.64 -16.53
C HIS A 13 4.44 -2.78 -17.55
N MET A 14 3.46 -1.87 -17.51
CA MET A 14 2.49 -1.72 -18.59
C MET A 14 3.23 -1.49 -19.92
N ALA A 15 4.15 -0.52 -20.00
CA ALA A 15 4.95 -0.24 -21.19
C ALA A 15 5.87 -1.39 -21.63
N LYS A 16 6.35 -2.22 -20.70
CA LYS A 16 7.16 -3.42 -20.99
C LYS A 16 6.34 -4.58 -21.55
N VAL A 17 5.03 -4.61 -21.30
CA VAL A 17 4.15 -5.74 -21.64
C VAL A 17 3.16 -5.38 -22.74
N LEU A 18 2.71 -4.13 -22.82
CA LEU A 18 1.75 -3.66 -23.81
C LEU A 18 2.41 -3.66 -25.20
N THR A 19 1.80 -4.38 -26.13
CA THR A 19 2.24 -4.43 -27.52
C THR A 19 1.11 -3.94 -28.43
N PRO A 20 1.43 -3.44 -29.64
CA PRO A 20 0.41 -3.03 -30.61
C PRO A 20 -0.62 -4.14 -30.90
N ALA A 21 -0.16 -5.38 -30.99
CA ALA A 21 -1.02 -6.54 -31.19
C ALA A 21 -1.97 -6.81 -30.01
N LEU A 22 -1.47 -6.66 -28.77
CA LEU A 22 -2.29 -6.81 -27.58
C LEU A 22 -3.34 -5.70 -27.48
N TYR A 23 -2.94 -4.45 -27.76
CA TYR A 23 -3.81 -3.28 -27.73
C TYR A 23 -4.94 -3.41 -28.77
N GLN A 24 -4.59 -3.73 -30.02
CA GLN A 24 -5.59 -3.93 -31.08
C GLN A 24 -6.62 -5.01 -30.73
N ARG A 25 -6.21 -6.07 -30.02
CA ARG A 25 -7.10 -7.16 -29.61
C ARG A 25 -8.09 -6.75 -28.51
N LEU A 26 -7.72 -5.81 -27.64
CA LEU A 26 -8.44 -5.51 -26.40
C LEU A 26 -9.09 -4.12 -26.39
N ARG A 27 -8.70 -3.18 -27.26
CA ARG A 27 -9.20 -1.80 -27.27
C ARG A 27 -10.72 -1.66 -27.43
N ASP A 28 -11.35 -2.55 -28.21
CA ASP A 28 -12.81 -2.53 -28.44
C ASP A 28 -13.58 -3.38 -27.41
N LYS A 29 -12.95 -3.75 -26.29
CA LYS A 29 -13.56 -4.53 -25.21
C LYS A 29 -13.87 -3.63 -24.03
N GLU A 30 -15.04 -3.87 -23.44
CA GLU A 30 -15.49 -3.24 -22.21
C GLU A 30 -15.91 -4.30 -21.19
N THR A 31 -15.73 -3.99 -19.91
CA THR A 31 -16.32 -4.79 -18.84
C THR A 31 -17.85 -4.54 -18.78
N PRO A 32 -18.62 -5.38 -18.08
CA PRO A 32 -20.05 -5.11 -17.85
C PRO A 32 -20.35 -3.77 -17.16
N SER A 33 -19.37 -3.18 -16.48
CA SER A 33 -19.45 -1.85 -15.86
C SER A 33 -19.00 -0.71 -16.79
N GLY A 34 -18.68 -1.01 -18.05
CA GLY A 34 -18.23 -0.05 -19.06
C GLY A 34 -16.76 0.37 -18.95
N PHE A 35 -15.91 -0.39 -18.23
CA PHE A 35 -14.49 -0.07 -18.08
C PHE A 35 -13.71 -0.60 -19.29
N THR A 36 -12.86 0.24 -19.89
CA THR A 36 -12.15 -0.04 -21.15
C THR A 36 -10.67 -0.33 -20.94
N LEU A 37 -9.98 -0.77 -22.00
CA LEU A 37 -8.52 -0.90 -21.97
C LEU A 37 -7.82 0.44 -21.76
N ASP A 38 -8.36 1.53 -22.30
CA ASP A 38 -7.76 2.85 -22.16
C ASP A 38 -7.84 3.33 -20.71
N ASP A 39 -8.98 3.12 -20.04
CA ASP A 39 -9.12 3.40 -18.60
C ASP A 39 -8.11 2.59 -17.75
N VAL A 40 -7.80 1.36 -18.18
CA VAL A 40 -6.81 0.48 -17.55
C VAL A 40 -5.40 1.04 -17.74
N ILE A 41 -5.02 1.49 -18.93
CA ILE A 41 -3.62 1.89 -19.20
C ILE A 41 -3.34 3.37 -18.95
N GLN A 42 -4.37 4.21 -18.80
CA GLN A 42 -4.26 5.67 -18.72
C GLN A 42 -3.21 6.14 -17.70
N THR A 43 -3.24 5.58 -16.49
CA THR A 43 -2.25 5.85 -15.43
C THR A 43 -0.81 5.59 -15.88
N GLY A 44 -0.57 4.53 -16.65
CA GLY A 44 0.74 4.18 -17.19
C GLY A 44 1.10 4.93 -18.46
N VAL A 45 0.16 5.62 -19.10
CA VAL A 45 0.43 6.51 -20.23
C VAL A 45 0.79 7.90 -19.70
N ASP A 46 0.00 8.42 -18.77
CA ASP A 46 0.16 9.76 -18.18
C ASP A 46 1.32 9.84 -17.20
N ASN A 47 1.55 8.76 -16.46
CA ASN A 47 2.70 8.64 -15.59
C ASN A 47 3.65 7.58 -16.15
N PRO A 48 4.92 7.92 -16.42
CA PRO A 48 5.95 6.92 -16.75
C PRO A 48 6.23 5.94 -15.59
N VAL A 49 5.49 5.99 -14.48
CA VAL A 49 5.53 5.13 -13.27
C VAL A 49 4.10 5.04 -12.63
N TRP A 50 3.64 3.86 -12.14
CA TRP A 50 2.23 3.34 -12.24
C TRP A 50 1.23 3.42 -11.06
N ALA A 51 -0.09 3.15 -11.34
CA ALA A 51 -0.97 2.01 -10.88
C ALA A 51 -2.54 2.25 -10.97
N TRP A 52 -3.39 1.20 -10.74
CA TRP A 52 -4.79 0.92 -11.23
C TRP A 52 -5.97 1.12 -10.24
N PRO A 53 -7.26 1.31 -10.67
CA PRO A 53 -8.45 1.40 -9.78
C PRO A 53 -9.40 0.17 -9.74
N CYS A 54 -10.15 0.01 -8.63
CA CYS A 54 -11.30 -0.92 -8.47
C CYS A 54 -12.41 -0.32 -7.58
N THR A 55 -13.70 -0.67 -7.81
CA THR A 55 -14.90 -0.08 -7.14
C THR A 55 -15.86 -1.11 -6.51
N ASP A 56 -16.22 -0.92 -5.23
CA ASP A 56 -17.50 -1.11 -4.52
C ASP A 56 -17.31 -1.18 -2.98
N PRO A 57 -17.85 -0.24 -2.17
CA PRO A 57 -17.48 -0.09 -0.76
C PRO A 57 -18.17 -1.08 0.21
N LEU A 58 -17.42 -1.48 1.25
CA LEU A 58 -17.96 -2.10 2.47
C LEU A 58 -18.63 -1.02 3.37
N PRO A 59 -19.78 -1.30 4.01
CA PRO A 59 -20.47 -0.30 4.84
C PRO A 59 -19.70 -0.07 6.16
N PRO A 60 -19.45 1.19 6.58
CA PRO A 60 -18.82 1.52 7.87
C PRO A 60 -19.51 0.91 9.10
N ALA A 61 -20.78 0.53 8.97
CA ALA A 61 -21.54 -0.15 10.01
C ALA A 61 -20.92 -1.49 10.46
N ALA A 62 -20.27 -2.21 9.54
CA ALA A 62 -19.64 -3.49 9.84
C ALA A 62 -18.43 -3.31 10.77
N LEU A 63 -17.60 -2.29 10.53
CA LEU A 63 -16.43 -1.98 11.36
C LEU A 63 -16.80 -1.51 12.77
N ASN A 64 -17.92 -0.79 12.91
CA ASN A 64 -18.41 -0.32 14.22
C ASN A 64 -18.96 -1.45 15.11
N SER A 65 -19.20 -2.64 14.57
CA SER A 65 -19.61 -3.82 15.36
C SER A 65 -18.45 -4.58 16.00
N LEU A 66 -17.20 -4.17 15.74
CA LEU A 66 -16.03 -4.82 16.33
C LEU A 66 -15.95 -4.55 17.85
N GLU A 67 -15.58 -5.58 18.60
CA GLU A 67 -15.51 -5.57 20.07
C GLU A 67 -14.11 -5.91 20.60
N GLY A 68 -13.90 -5.66 21.90
CA GLY A 68 -12.65 -5.94 22.61
C GLY A 68 -11.51 -5.03 22.16
N GLU A 69 -10.33 -5.60 21.87
CA GLU A 69 -9.14 -4.84 21.41
C GLU A 69 -9.37 -4.13 20.06
N PHE A 70 -10.41 -4.50 19.32
CA PHE A 70 -10.80 -3.91 18.03
C PHE A 70 -12.01 -2.99 18.14
N LYS A 71 -12.48 -2.67 19.35
CA LYS A 71 -13.54 -1.68 19.51
C LYS A 71 -13.06 -0.31 19.02
N GLY A 72 -13.85 0.32 18.16
CA GLY A 72 -13.46 1.55 17.51
C GLY A 72 -14.63 2.30 16.89
N ARG A 73 -14.30 3.35 16.14
CA ARG A 73 -15.28 4.23 15.51
C ARG A 73 -14.83 4.64 14.11
N TYR A 74 -15.80 4.81 13.22
CA TYR A 74 -15.60 5.41 11.90
C TYR A 74 -15.68 6.94 11.95
N TYR A 75 -14.74 7.59 11.29
CA TYR A 75 -14.63 9.03 11.15
C TYR A 75 -14.63 9.38 9.66
N PRO A 76 -15.77 9.89 9.13
CA PRO A 76 -15.85 10.35 7.74
C PRO A 76 -14.97 11.60 7.54
N LEU A 77 -14.20 11.66 6.45
CA LEU A 77 -13.34 12.82 6.16
C LEU A 77 -14.14 14.12 6.07
N LYS A 78 -15.32 14.08 5.45
CA LYS A 78 -16.21 15.24 5.28
C LYS A 78 -16.67 15.87 6.60
N ALA A 79 -16.63 15.11 7.70
CA ALA A 79 -17.05 15.57 9.02
C ALA A 79 -15.89 15.98 9.93
N MET A 80 -14.63 15.85 9.48
CA MET A 80 -13.45 16.24 10.23
C MET A 80 -13.14 17.72 10.04
N THR A 81 -12.61 18.36 11.09
CA THR A 81 -11.95 19.66 10.96
C THR A 81 -10.59 19.51 10.29
N GLU A 82 -10.08 20.57 9.66
CA GLU A 82 -8.73 20.56 9.06
C GLU A 82 -7.64 20.27 10.10
N GLN A 83 -7.83 20.73 11.35
CA GLN A 83 -6.90 20.49 12.44
C GLN A 83 -6.87 19.01 12.86
N GLU A 84 -8.05 18.37 12.98
CA GLU A 84 -8.12 16.94 13.28
C GLU A 84 -7.53 16.11 12.14
N GLN A 85 -7.82 16.49 10.89
CA GLN A 85 -7.26 15.83 9.71
C GLN A 85 -5.72 15.93 9.71
N GLN A 86 -5.17 17.13 9.90
CA GLN A 86 -3.73 17.34 9.92
C GLN A 86 -3.06 16.60 11.07
N GLN A 87 -3.65 16.59 12.27
CA GLN A 87 -3.09 15.84 13.39
C GLN A 87 -3.03 14.33 13.12
N LEU A 88 -4.05 13.77 12.46
CA LEU A 88 -4.05 12.35 12.09
C LEU A 88 -3.01 12.02 10.99
N ILE A 89 -2.74 12.96 10.08
CA ILE A 89 -1.66 12.84 9.09
C ILE A 89 -0.30 12.90 9.79
N ASP A 90 -0.10 13.88 10.69
CA ASP A 90 1.14 14.07 11.45
C ASP A 90 1.44 12.88 12.38
N ASP A 91 0.40 12.24 12.92
CA ASP A 91 0.50 11.02 13.72
C ASP A 91 0.74 9.75 12.87
N HIS A 92 0.80 9.87 11.53
CA HIS A 92 0.92 8.79 10.55
C HIS A 92 -0.27 7.80 10.56
N PHE A 93 -1.46 8.27 10.95
CA PHE A 93 -2.68 7.46 11.00
C PHE A 93 -3.59 7.63 9.80
N LEU A 94 -3.59 8.82 9.17
CA LEU A 94 -4.45 9.13 8.04
C LEU A 94 -3.63 9.29 6.76
N PHE A 95 -4.22 8.88 5.64
CA PHE A 95 -3.68 9.11 4.30
C PHE A 95 -3.68 10.60 3.94
N ASP A 96 -2.70 10.98 3.12
CA ASP A 96 -2.57 12.36 2.65
C ASP A 96 -3.72 12.76 1.72
N LYS A 97 -3.86 14.08 1.50
CA LYS A 97 -4.73 14.59 0.43
C LYS A 97 -4.30 13.98 -0.91
N PRO A 98 -5.21 13.73 -1.86
CA PRO A 98 -4.90 13.05 -3.11
C PRO A 98 -4.11 13.98 -4.04
N VAL A 99 -2.82 14.13 -3.77
CA VAL A 99 -1.86 14.92 -4.56
C VAL A 99 -0.93 14.02 -5.37
N SER A 100 -0.94 12.72 -5.09
CA SER A 100 -0.13 11.75 -5.81
C SER A 100 -0.54 11.74 -7.28
N PRO A 101 0.41 11.87 -8.23
CA PRO A 101 0.15 11.79 -9.66
C PRO A 101 -0.62 10.52 -10.05
N LEU A 102 -0.41 9.45 -9.29
CA LEU A 102 -1.14 8.19 -9.39
C LEU A 102 -2.64 8.37 -9.17
N LEU A 103 -3.03 8.83 -7.98
CA LEU A 103 -4.44 8.96 -7.58
C LEU A 103 -5.20 9.95 -8.48
N LEU A 104 -4.49 10.96 -8.98
CA LEU A 104 -5.04 11.96 -9.89
C LEU A 104 -5.25 11.38 -11.29
N ALA A 105 -4.24 10.75 -11.88
CA ALA A 105 -4.31 10.22 -13.25
C ALA A 105 -5.23 8.99 -13.38
N SER A 106 -5.33 8.17 -12.32
CA SER A 106 -6.23 7.01 -12.29
C SER A 106 -7.70 7.37 -12.00
N GLY A 107 -8.00 8.65 -11.75
CA GLY A 107 -9.33 9.12 -11.42
C GLY A 107 -9.83 8.69 -10.03
N MET A 108 -8.95 8.22 -9.14
CA MET A 108 -9.29 7.84 -7.76
C MET A 108 -9.62 9.07 -6.88
N ALA A 109 -9.06 10.22 -7.22
CA ALA A 109 -9.30 11.49 -6.52
C ALA A 109 -10.68 12.12 -6.79
N ARG A 110 -11.51 11.53 -7.68
CA ARG A 110 -12.83 12.08 -8.04
C ARG A 110 -13.75 12.16 -6.82
N ASP A 111 -14.55 13.21 -6.76
CA ASP A 111 -15.57 13.43 -5.71
C ASP A 111 -14.99 13.53 -4.29
N TRP A 112 -13.68 13.79 -4.15
CA TRP A 112 -13.05 13.95 -2.84
C TRP A 112 -13.69 15.09 -2.02
N PRO A 113 -13.96 14.92 -0.70
CA PRO A 113 -13.70 13.76 0.17
C PRO A 113 -14.92 12.83 0.37
N ASP A 114 -15.89 12.83 -0.56
CA ASP A 114 -17.18 12.14 -0.36
C ASP A 114 -17.01 10.62 -0.24
N ALA A 115 -17.69 10.00 0.72
CA ALA A 115 -17.58 8.58 1.08
C ALA A 115 -16.17 8.08 1.51
N ARG A 116 -15.23 8.99 1.81
CA ARG A 116 -13.89 8.64 2.34
C ARG A 116 -13.84 8.80 3.86
N GLY A 117 -12.98 8.02 4.50
CA GLY A 117 -12.80 8.11 5.94
C GLY A 117 -11.79 7.13 6.49
N ILE A 118 -11.67 7.19 7.80
CA ILE A 118 -10.83 6.28 8.57
C ILE A 118 -11.66 5.71 9.70
N TRP A 119 -11.55 4.41 9.91
CA TRP A 119 -11.95 3.77 11.15
C TRP A 119 -10.69 3.45 11.95
N HIS A 120 -10.73 3.60 13.27
CA HIS A 120 -9.66 3.09 14.13
C HIS A 120 -10.21 2.64 15.48
N ASN A 121 -9.50 1.71 16.11
CA ASN A 121 -9.77 1.33 17.50
C ASN A 121 -9.42 2.47 18.47
N ASP A 122 -9.93 2.39 19.71
CA ASP A 122 -9.76 3.45 20.72
C ASP A 122 -8.28 3.79 20.98
N ASN A 123 -7.40 2.80 20.86
CA ASN A 123 -5.95 2.94 21.10
C ASN A 123 -5.13 3.35 19.86
N LYS A 124 -5.76 3.51 18.69
CA LYS A 124 -5.11 3.79 17.39
C LYS A 124 -3.98 2.80 17.04
N THR A 125 -4.16 1.53 17.39
CA THR A 125 -3.23 0.43 17.08
C THR A 125 -3.73 -0.51 15.98
N PHE A 126 -4.99 -0.33 15.58
CA PHE A 126 -5.63 -1.03 14.47
C PHE A 126 -6.55 -0.03 13.75
N LEU A 127 -6.30 0.19 12.46
CA LEU A 127 -6.95 1.21 11.65
C LEU A 127 -7.43 0.60 10.34
N VAL A 128 -8.44 1.20 9.73
CA VAL A 128 -8.94 0.83 8.42
C VAL A 128 -9.21 2.11 7.64
N TRP A 129 -8.47 2.33 6.55
CA TRP A 129 -8.80 3.40 5.60
C TRP A 129 -9.91 2.94 4.67
N VAL A 130 -10.84 3.84 4.37
CA VAL A 130 -12.02 3.55 3.55
C VAL A 130 -12.02 4.44 2.30
N ASN A 131 -12.07 3.82 1.13
CA ASN A 131 -12.18 4.43 -0.21
C ASN A 131 -11.04 5.39 -0.60
N GLU A 132 -9.81 5.03 -0.25
CA GLU A 132 -8.61 5.76 -0.69
C GLU A 132 -8.17 5.25 -2.07
N GLU A 133 -7.07 4.50 -2.19
CA GLU A 133 -6.65 3.78 -3.39
C GLU A 133 -7.51 2.52 -3.58
N ASP A 134 -7.75 1.82 -2.47
CA ASP A 134 -8.60 0.63 -2.35
C ASP A 134 -9.83 0.91 -1.48
N HIS A 135 -10.81 0.00 -1.50
CA HIS A 135 -12.01 0.13 -0.65
C HIS A 135 -11.65 0.08 0.82
N LEU A 136 -10.76 -0.84 1.19
CA LEU A 136 -10.27 -1.01 2.56
C LEU A 136 -8.76 -1.21 2.56
N ARG A 137 -8.06 -0.42 3.38
CA ARG A 137 -6.69 -0.69 3.79
C ARG A 137 -6.67 -0.97 5.29
N VAL A 138 -6.50 -2.24 5.66
CA VAL A 138 -6.41 -2.66 7.07
C VAL A 138 -4.97 -2.49 7.54
N ILE A 139 -4.78 -1.80 8.66
CA ILE A 139 -3.47 -1.39 9.19
C ILE A 139 -3.40 -1.82 10.65
N SER A 140 -2.30 -2.47 11.04
CA SER A 140 -1.93 -2.67 12.43
C SER A 140 -0.56 -2.07 12.66
N MET A 141 -0.44 -1.23 13.69
CA MET A 141 0.81 -0.54 14.00
C MET A 141 0.92 -0.24 15.49
N GLU A 142 2.14 -0.09 15.98
CA GLU A 142 2.46 0.41 17.32
C GLU A 142 3.89 0.96 17.34
N LYS A 143 4.22 1.77 18.36
CA LYS A 143 5.60 2.20 18.58
C LYS A 143 6.43 1.05 19.14
N GLY A 144 7.69 0.95 18.71
CA GLY A 144 8.63 -0.08 19.16
C GLY A 144 8.84 -1.18 18.10
N GLY A 145 9.58 -2.23 18.47
CA GLY A 145 10.02 -3.28 17.54
C GLY A 145 9.25 -4.61 17.65
N ASN A 146 8.08 -4.64 18.30
CA ASN A 146 7.35 -5.89 18.55
C ASN A 146 6.49 -6.32 17.34
N MET A 147 7.15 -6.63 16.23
CA MET A 147 6.51 -7.02 14.97
C MET A 147 5.55 -8.23 15.13
N LYS A 148 5.85 -9.13 16.07
CA LYS A 148 5.02 -10.31 16.33
C LYS A 148 3.64 -9.93 16.86
N GLU A 149 3.57 -8.96 17.77
CA GLU A 149 2.29 -8.50 18.33
C GLU A 149 1.48 -7.72 17.30
N VAL A 150 2.15 -6.85 16.53
CA VAL A 150 1.53 -6.15 15.39
C VAL A 150 0.92 -7.14 14.40
N PHE A 151 1.68 -8.17 14.01
CA PHE A 151 1.21 -9.18 13.06
C PHE A 151 0.09 -10.06 13.64
N ARG A 152 0.16 -10.41 14.93
CA ARG A 152 -0.93 -11.12 15.62
C ARG A 152 -2.23 -10.29 15.57
N ARG A 153 -2.16 -9.02 15.94
CA ARG A 153 -3.30 -8.09 15.93
C ARG A 153 -3.87 -7.93 14.52
N PHE A 154 -3.00 -7.79 13.51
CA PHE A 154 -3.40 -7.76 12.11
C PHE A 154 -4.17 -9.01 11.69
N CYS A 155 -3.62 -10.21 11.93
CA CYS A 155 -4.26 -11.47 11.53
C CYS A 155 -5.61 -11.70 12.23
N VAL A 156 -5.69 -11.39 13.53
CA VAL A 156 -6.94 -11.54 14.30
C VAL A 156 -7.96 -10.49 13.86
N GLY A 157 -7.54 -9.25 13.66
CA GLY A 157 -8.39 -8.15 13.22
C GLY A 157 -8.96 -8.40 11.83
N LEU A 158 -8.14 -8.83 10.87
CA LEU A 158 -8.57 -9.15 9.52
C LEU A 158 -9.62 -10.27 9.50
N LYS A 159 -9.42 -11.32 10.29
CA LYS A 159 -10.43 -12.39 10.45
C LYS A 159 -11.75 -11.88 11.01
N LYS A 160 -11.72 -10.94 11.96
CA LYS A 160 -12.93 -10.34 12.52
C LYS A 160 -13.65 -9.42 11.53
N VAL A 161 -12.90 -8.63 10.76
CA VAL A 161 -13.47 -7.82 9.67
C VAL A 161 -14.15 -8.75 8.65
N GLY A 162 -13.46 -9.82 8.25
CA GLY A 162 -13.96 -10.86 7.36
C GLY A 162 -15.12 -11.72 7.89
N GLN A 163 -15.51 -11.55 9.16
CA GLN A 163 -16.63 -12.26 9.79
C GLN A 163 -17.75 -11.29 10.19
N SER A 164 -17.56 -10.00 9.92
CA SER A 164 -18.50 -8.98 10.35
C SER A 164 -19.83 -9.08 9.58
N PRO A 165 -20.97 -8.73 10.20
CA PRO A 165 -22.31 -9.00 9.64
C PRO A 165 -22.60 -8.32 8.28
N GLY A 166 -21.73 -7.43 7.79
CA GLY A 166 -21.83 -6.78 6.48
C GLY A 166 -21.29 -7.60 5.30
N GLU A 167 -20.50 -8.64 5.54
CA GLU A 167 -19.96 -9.51 4.48
C GLU A 167 -20.91 -10.67 4.08
N THR A 168 -21.96 -10.92 4.86
CA THR A 168 -22.91 -12.02 4.62
C THR A 168 -23.78 -11.84 3.37
N GLY A 169 -23.64 -10.72 2.65
CA GLY A 169 -24.24 -10.46 1.34
C GLY A 169 -23.39 -10.95 0.16
N GLY A 170 -22.88 -12.19 0.17
CA GLY A 170 -22.40 -12.88 -1.04
C GLY A 170 -21.28 -12.22 -1.87
N ARG A 171 -20.52 -11.26 -1.33
CA ARG A 171 -19.40 -10.61 -2.03
C ARG A 171 -18.08 -11.09 -1.45
N SER A 172 -17.43 -12.02 -2.14
CA SER A 172 -16.03 -12.35 -1.88
C SER A 172 -15.18 -11.13 -2.22
N GLY A 173 -14.49 -10.54 -1.24
CA GLY A 173 -13.53 -9.47 -1.49
C GLY A 173 -12.46 -9.92 -2.48
N MET A 174 -12.19 -9.11 -3.50
CA MET A 174 -11.09 -9.30 -4.43
C MET A 174 -9.89 -8.52 -3.88
N TRP A 175 -8.88 -9.23 -3.40
CA TRP A 175 -7.72 -8.64 -2.75
C TRP A 175 -6.64 -8.36 -3.81
N GLY A 176 -6.40 -7.10 -4.11
CA GLY A 176 -5.29 -6.66 -4.96
C GLY A 176 -4.00 -6.50 -4.14
N ALA A 177 -2.88 -6.99 -4.65
CA ALA A 177 -1.57 -6.82 -4.04
C ALA A 177 -0.67 -6.01 -4.99
N LEU A 178 -0.26 -4.80 -4.59
CA LEU A 178 0.67 -3.96 -5.34
C LEU A 178 2.03 -3.83 -4.63
N SER A 179 3.10 -3.99 -5.39
CA SER A 179 4.51 -3.93 -4.96
C SER A 179 5.05 -2.49 -4.99
N PRO A 180 5.83 -2.03 -3.98
CA PRO A 180 6.60 -0.77 -4.08
C PRO A 180 7.94 -1.00 -4.83
N TRP A 181 8.53 0.02 -5.49
CA TRP A 181 9.99 0.35 -5.70
C TRP A 181 10.28 1.28 -6.92
N ARG A 182 11.28 2.19 -6.99
CA ARG A 182 12.76 2.10 -6.81
C ARG A 182 13.46 3.50 -6.70
N THR A 183 14.48 3.72 -5.84
CA THR A 183 15.53 4.79 -5.98
C THR A 183 16.90 4.39 -5.38
N TRP A 184 18.00 4.98 -5.90
CA TRP A 184 19.43 4.54 -5.88
C TRP A 184 20.19 4.71 -4.55
N GLY A 185 21.00 3.71 -4.16
CA GLY A 185 22.03 3.81 -3.08
C GLY A 185 22.17 2.62 -2.11
N MET A 186 21.13 1.79 -1.92
CA MET A 186 21.08 0.71 -0.90
C MET A 186 20.68 -0.67 -1.49
N TRP A 187 20.99 -0.90 -2.77
CA TRP A 187 20.27 -1.87 -3.64
C TRP A 187 20.62 -3.33 -3.41
N GLU A 188 21.87 -3.65 -3.09
CA GLU A 188 22.32 -5.05 -3.00
C GLU A 188 21.69 -5.75 -1.78
N ILE A 189 21.56 -5.04 -0.65
CA ILE A 189 20.96 -5.56 0.58
C ILE A 189 19.44 -5.70 0.43
N TRP A 190 18.77 -4.70 -0.13
CA TRP A 190 17.31 -4.70 -0.32
C TRP A 190 16.85 -5.70 -1.38
N GLY A 191 17.58 -5.79 -2.49
CA GLY A 191 17.32 -6.75 -3.56
C GLY A 191 17.52 -8.20 -3.12
N ALA A 192 18.51 -8.46 -2.26
CA ALA A 192 18.77 -9.80 -1.74
C ALA A 192 17.72 -10.29 -0.72
N TRP A 193 17.10 -9.38 0.04
CA TRP A 193 16.03 -9.74 0.98
C TRP A 193 14.62 -9.55 0.44
N ARG A 194 14.47 -9.05 -0.81
CA ARG A 194 13.17 -8.71 -1.40
C ARG A 194 12.38 -7.73 -0.52
N VAL A 195 13.06 -6.71 0.04
CA VAL A 195 12.49 -5.74 1.00
C VAL A 195 12.52 -4.31 0.48
N SER A 196 11.34 -3.67 0.35
CA SER A 196 11.07 -2.26 0.04
C SER A 196 11.37 -1.23 1.12
N GLY A 197 12.35 -0.36 0.85
CA GLY A 197 12.55 0.91 1.55
C GLY A 197 11.68 2.04 0.99
N THR A 198 10.87 2.64 1.85
CA THR A 198 10.11 3.88 1.65
C THR A 198 10.54 4.90 2.71
N TRP A 199 10.11 6.15 2.57
CA TRP A 199 10.49 7.21 3.50
C TRP A 199 9.42 7.42 4.56
N ARG A 200 9.76 8.16 5.63
CA ARG A 200 8.96 8.26 6.88
C ARG A 200 7.50 8.70 6.68
N CYS A 201 7.15 9.35 5.57
CA CYS A 201 5.80 9.84 5.29
C CYS A 201 5.20 9.18 4.03
N GLY A 202 5.59 7.94 3.72
CA GLY A 202 5.08 7.20 2.57
C GLY A 202 5.95 7.34 1.32
N VAL A 203 5.43 6.85 0.21
CA VAL A 203 6.17 6.63 -1.05
C VAL A 203 6.73 7.94 -1.66
N ASP A 204 6.09 9.08 -1.37
CA ASP A 204 6.34 10.36 -2.06
C ASP A 204 7.10 11.42 -1.23
N THR A 205 7.76 11.05 -0.12
CA THR A 205 8.46 12.02 0.76
C THR A 205 9.95 11.76 0.92
N ALA A 206 10.75 12.74 1.34
CA ALA A 206 12.20 12.57 1.55
C ALA A 206 12.53 12.09 2.98
N ALA A 207 13.70 11.45 3.18
CA ALA A 207 14.18 11.03 4.50
C ALA A 207 14.38 12.22 5.45
N VAL A 208 13.92 12.08 6.69
CA VAL A 208 14.21 13.01 7.79
C VAL A 208 14.85 12.23 8.93
N GLY A 209 16.05 12.65 9.35
CA GLY A 209 16.72 12.11 10.54
C GLY A 209 17.21 10.67 10.43
N ALA A 210 17.59 10.20 9.23
CA ALA A 210 18.05 8.83 8.97
C ALA A 210 17.04 7.73 9.39
N VAL A 211 15.75 8.06 9.40
CA VAL A 211 14.66 7.08 9.63
C VAL A 211 14.10 6.63 8.28
N PHE A 212 14.15 5.33 8.04
CA PHE A 212 13.65 4.67 6.82
C PHE A 212 12.48 3.75 7.18
N ASP A 213 11.46 3.72 6.31
CA ASP A 213 10.41 2.70 6.34
C ASP A 213 10.89 1.50 5.51
N ILE A 214 10.78 0.29 6.07
CA ILE A 214 11.29 -0.94 5.45
C ILE A 214 10.18 -1.98 5.50
N SER A 215 9.82 -2.51 4.33
CA SER A 215 8.71 -3.43 4.08
C SER A 215 9.13 -4.54 3.13
N ASN A 216 8.31 -5.56 2.91
CA ASN A 216 8.55 -6.57 1.85
C ASN A 216 8.06 -6.07 0.49
N ALA A 217 8.85 -6.37 -0.55
CA ALA A 217 8.58 -5.99 -1.94
C ALA A 217 7.61 -6.94 -2.64
N ASP A 218 7.85 -8.24 -2.42
CA ASP A 218 7.07 -9.31 -3.04
C ASP A 218 5.86 -9.64 -2.16
N ARG A 219 4.70 -9.76 -2.81
CA ARG A 219 3.41 -10.03 -2.14
C ARG A 219 2.65 -11.22 -2.72
N LEU A 220 3.09 -11.76 -3.85
CA LEU A 220 2.52 -12.95 -4.50
C LEU A 220 3.55 -14.09 -4.52
N GLY A 221 3.07 -15.32 -4.32
CA GLY A 221 3.93 -16.53 -4.30
C GLY A 221 4.50 -16.88 -2.93
N PHE A 222 4.19 -16.11 -1.89
CA PHE A 222 4.59 -16.34 -0.51
C PHE A 222 3.41 -16.07 0.43
N SER A 223 3.31 -16.84 1.51
CA SER A 223 2.36 -16.58 2.60
C SER A 223 2.70 -15.30 3.37
N GLU A 224 1.72 -14.74 4.08
CA GLU A 224 1.91 -13.56 4.93
C GLU A 224 2.95 -13.82 6.02
N VAL A 225 3.03 -15.05 6.53
CA VAL A 225 4.04 -15.46 7.51
C VAL A 225 5.44 -15.39 6.93
N GLU A 226 5.63 -15.90 5.70
CA GLU A 226 6.92 -15.82 5.01
C GLU A 226 7.31 -14.38 4.71
N GLN A 227 6.36 -13.55 4.29
CA GLN A 227 6.59 -12.13 4.02
C GLN A 227 7.05 -11.37 5.27
N VAL A 228 6.35 -11.54 6.39
CA VAL A 228 6.73 -10.91 7.67
C VAL A 228 8.07 -11.45 8.17
N GLN A 229 8.32 -12.74 8.00
CA GLN A 229 9.60 -13.34 8.37
C GLN A 229 10.77 -12.73 7.57
N MET A 230 10.59 -12.49 6.26
CA MET A 230 11.60 -11.80 5.44
C MET A 230 11.93 -10.40 5.96
N VAL A 231 10.92 -9.63 6.36
CA VAL A 231 11.13 -8.29 6.95
C VAL A 231 11.87 -8.41 8.29
N VAL A 232 11.45 -9.32 9.17
CA VAL A 232 12.09 -9.53 10.47
C VAL A 232 13.56 -9.88 10.30
N ASP A 233 13.89 -10.79 9.40
CA ASP A 233 15.27 -11.24 9.18
C ASP A 233 16.12 -10.16 8.50
N GLY A 234 15.58 -9.47 7.49
CA GLY A 234 16.26 -8.37 6.82
C GLY A 234 16.55 -7.20 7.77
N VAL A 235 15.57 -6.79 8.59
CA VAL A 235 15.74 -5.70 9.56
C VAL A 235 16.74 -6.07 10.65
N LYS A 236 16.73 -7.32 11.16
CA LYS A 236 17.74 -7.78 12.12
C LYS A 236 19.15 -7.66 11.55
N LEU A 237 19.35 -8.13 10.31
CA LEU A 237 20.65 -8.04 9.65
C LEU A 237 21.10 -6.58 9.48
N MET A 238 20.20 -5.69 9.05
CA MET A 238 20.51 -4.27 8.90
C MET A 238 20.88 -3.61 10.24
N VAL A 239 20.21 -3.96 11.34
CA VAL A 239 20.55 -3.48 12.68
C VAL A 239 21.92 -3.99 13.13
N GLU A 240 22.28 -5.24 12.80
CA GLU A 240 23.60 -5.78 13.10
C GLU A 240 24.70 -5.11 12.27
N MET A 241 24.45 -4.85 10.99
CA MET A 241 25.35 -4.10 10.11
C MET A 241 25.58 -2.68 10.65
N GLU A 242 24.52 -1.97 11.04
CA GLU A 242 24.62 -0.63 11.62
C GLU A 242 25.50 -0.62 12.87
N LYS A 243 25.30 -1.56 13.79
CA LYS A 243 26.13 -1.70 15.01
C LYS A 243 27.60 -1.99 14.71
N LYS A 244 27.91 -2.71 13.64
CA LYS A 244 29.29 -2.93 13.19
C LYS A 244 29.89 -1.63 12.66
N LEU A 245 29.15 -0.91 11.82
CA LEU A 245 29.58 0.37 11.25
C LEU A 245 29.80 1.44 12.34
N GLU A 246 28.96 1.49 13.38
CA GLU A 246 29.15 2.34 14.57
C GLU A 246 30.50 2.07 15.26
N GLN A 247 31.02 0.84 15.16
CA GLN A 247 32.31 0.41 15.70
C GLN A 247 33.46 0.50 14.67
N ASN A 248 33.24 1.13 13.51
CA ASN A 248 34.16 1.19 12.36
C ASN A 248 34.60 -0.19 11.85
N GLN A 249 33.75 -1.21 11.98
CA GLN A 249 33.98 -2.54 11.42
C GLN A 249 33.38 -2.63 10.02
N SER A 250 34.02 -3.39 9.12
CA SER A 250 33.45 -3.67 7.80
C SER A 250 32.22 -4.60 7.90
N ILE A 251 31.31 -4.44 6.94
CA ILE A 251 30.11 -5.27 6.75
C ILE A 251 30.16 -6.07 5.43
N ASP A 252 31.29 -6.07 4.72
CA ASP A 252 31.41 -6.71 3.41
C ASP A 252 31.10 -8.22 3.47
N ASP A 253 31.40 -8.85 4.62
CA ASP A 253 31.12 -10.26 4.91
C ASP A 253 29.65 -10.54 5.23
N MET A 254 28.86 -9.51 5.49
CA MET A 254 27.45 -9.60 5.86
C MET A 254 26.51 -9.36 4.69
N ILE A 255 27.02 -8.93 3.53
CA ILE A 255 26.18 -8.66 2.35
C ILE A 255 25.55 -9.99 1.89
N PRO A 256 24.22 -10.11 1.97
CA PRO A 256 23.50 -11.34 1.66
C PRO A 256 23.57 -11.67 0.16
N ALA A 257 23.66 -12.96 -0.16
CA ALA A 257 23.47 -13.42 -1.53
C ALA A 257 22.01 -13.18 -1.99
N GLN A 258 21.81 -12.92 -3.27
CA GLN A 258 20.50 -12.58 -3.82
C GLN A 258 19.53 -13.79 -3.75
N LYS A 259 18.35 -13.60 -3.14
CA LYS A 259 17.29 -14.63 -3.00
C LYS A 259 16.33 -14.71 -4.19
#